data_AF-A0A3M1B177-F1
#
_entry.id   AF-A0A3M1B177-F1
#
_cell.length_a   1.000
_cell.length_b   1.000
_cell.length_c   1.000
_cell.angle_alpha   90.00
_cell.angle_beta   90.00
_cell.angle_gamma   90.00
#
_symmetry.space_group_name_H-M   'P 1'
#
loop_
_entity.id
_entity.type
_entity.pdbx_description
1 polymer ?
#
loop_
_entity_poly.entity_id
_entity_poly.type
_entity_poly.pdbx_seq_one_letter_code
_entity_poly.pdbx_strand_id
1 'polypeptide(L)'
;MKLNRGIFSPLRAQKGFTLIEVIMVIIFLGVAFVATLGMMTGSIERSVDAETFTHAISLADQKLEDVRSDKNSLGYQYLLNENYPFESHIEGYAGFSREVKITDFGSYKQITVTVRHRGIKPVILVTQMANY
;
A
#
# COMPACT_ATOMS: atom_id res chain seq x y z
N MET A 1 -34.33 0.77 80.26
CA MET A 1 -32.91 1.14 80.08
C MET A 1 -32.31 0.19 79.04
N LYS A 2 -32.22 0.61 77.76
CA LYS A 2 -31.69 -0.21 76.65
C LYS A 2 -30.39 0.43 76.14
N LEU A 3 -29.31 -0.35 76.11
CA LEU A 3 -27.98 0.04 75.64
C LEU A 3 -27.96 0.18 74.11
N ASN A 4 -27.63 1.38 73.62
CA ASN A 4 -27.37 1.65 72.22
C ASN A 4 -25.90 1.29 71.92
N ARG A 5 -25.67 0.11 71.33
CA ARG A 5 -24.32 -0.32 70.93
C ARG A 5 -23.99 0.33 69.58
N GLY A 6 -23.04 1.24 69.60
CA GLY A 6 -22.54 1.97 68.43
C GLY A 6 -22.14 1.05 67.29
N ILE A 7 -22.64 1.41 66.10
CA ILE A 7 -22.35 0.81 64.81
C ILE A 7 -20.92 1.21 64.43
N PHE A 8 -19.93 0.46 64.90
CA PHE A 8 -18.58 0.53 64.34
C PHE A 8 -18.43 -0.62 63.34
N SER A 9 -18.71 -0.35 62.07
CA SER A 9 -18.26 -1.22 60.98
C SER A 9 -16.74 -1.14 60.90
N PRO A 10 -15.99 -2.24 61.02
CA PRO A 10 -14.55 -2.21 60.81
C PRO A 10 -14.28 -1.83 59.36
N LEU A 11 -13.53 -0.73 59.16
CA LEU A 11 -12.96 -0.39 57.86
C LEU A 11 -12.13 -1.59 57.40
N ARG A 12 -12.63 -2.28 56.37
CA ARG A 12 -12.02 -3.45 55.77
C ARG A 12 -10.61 -3.07 55.33
N ALA A 13 -9.58 -3.69 55.91
CA ALA A 13 -8.18 -3.49 55.52
C ALA A 13 -8.02 -3.91 54.05
N GLN A 14 -8.00 -2.93 53.14
CA GLN A 14 -7.71 -3.17 51.73
C GLN A 14 -6.21 -3.45 51.61
N LYS A 15 -5.87 -4.62 51.06
CA LYS A 15 -4.48 -4.92 50.70
C LYS A 15 -4.11 -4.03 49.52
N GLY A 16 -3.22 -3.06 49.75
CA GLY A 16 -2.64 -2.25 48.68
C GLY A 16 -1.73 -3.07 47.78
N PHE A 17 -1.46 -2.55 46.58
CA PHE A 17 -0.50 -3.13 45.65
C PHE A 17 0.89 -3.21 46.27
N THR A 18 1.56 -4.34 46.07
CA THR A 18 2.95 -4.48 46.53
C THR A 18 3.90 -3.80 45.54
N LEU A 19 5.03 -3.27 46.01
CA LEU A 19 6.03 -2.65 45.14
C LEU A 19 6.51 -3.62 44.05
N ILE A 20 6.70 -4.89 44.40
CA ILE A 20 7.12 -5.94 43.46
C ILE A 20 6.08 -6.21 42.38
N GLU A 21 4.78 -6.13 42.71
CA GLU A 21 3.69 -6.31 41.76
C GLU A 21 3.68 -5.18 40.72
N VAL A 22 3.89 -3.94 41.15
CA VAL A 22 4.00 -2.79 40.23
C VAL A 22 5.21 -2.94 39.31
N ILE A 23 6.37 -3.36 39.85
CA ILE A 23 7.58 -3.59 39.04
C ILE A 23 7.34 -4.71 38.02
N MET A 24 6.69 -5.81 38.42
CA MET A 24 6.36 -6.89 37.48
C MET A 24 5.41 -6.42 36.37
N VAL A 25 4.38 -5.62 36.70
CA VAL A 25 3.48 -5.05 35.68
C VAL A 25 4.24 -4.16 34.69
N ILE A 26 5.14 -3.32 35.16
CA ILE A 26 5.97 -2.46 34.29
C ILE A 26 6.84 -3.32 33.35
N ILE A 27 7.43 -4.40 33.85
CA ILE A 27 8.23 -5.32 33.03
C ILE A 27 7.36 -5.98 31.95
N PHE A 28 6.18 -6.49 32.32
CA PHE A 28 5.26 -7.11 31.36
C PHE A 28 4.77 -6.11 30.31
N LEU A 29 4.45 -4.87 30.70
CA LEU A 29 4.07 -3.81 29.78
C LEU A 29 5.22 -3.45 28.83
N GLY A 30 6.46 -3.39 29.34
CA GLY A 30 7.64 -3.13 28.52
C GLY A 30 7.80 -4.17 27.41
N VAL A 31 7.71 -5.45 27.75
CA VAL A 31 7.80 -6.55 26.76
C VAL A 31 6.63 -6.51 25.76
N ALA A 32 5.42 -6.27 26.25
CA ALA A 32 4.23 -6.16 25.40
C ALA A 32 4.33 -5.01 24.39
N PHE A 33 4.85 -3.85 24.81
CA PHE A 33 5.02 -2.70 23.92
C PHE A 33 6.03 -2.92 22.81
N VAL A 34 7.13 -3.62 23.06
CA VAL A 34 8.10 -3.95 22.00
C VAL A 34 7.43 -4.79 20.90
N ALA A 35 6.63 -5.78 21.29
CA ALA A 35 5.91 -6.62 20.34
C ALA A 35 4.88 -5.83 19.52
N THR A 36 4.11 -4.92 20.15
CA THR A 36 3.12 -4.12 19.43
C THR A 36 3.74 -3.10 18.49
N LEU A 37 4.83 -2.45 18.88
CA LEU A 37 5.57 -1.52 18.03
C LEU A 37 6.14 -2.21 16.78
N GLY A 38 6.71 -3.40 16.93
CA GLY A 38 7.23 -4.17 15.79
C GLY A 38 6.14 -4.58 14.79
N MET A 39 4.93 -4.90 15.27
CA MET A 39 3.80 -5.15 14.38
C MET A 39 3.37 -3.87 13.65
N MET A 40 3.33 -2.73 14.34
CA MET A 40 2.92 -1.46 13.76
C MET A 40 3.87 -0.99 12.66
N THR A 41 5.19 -1.12 12.86
CA THR A 41 6.18 -0.76 11.83
C THR A 41 6.03 -1.63 10.58
N GLY A 42 5.87 -2.94 10.76
CA GLY A 42 5.65 -3.86 9.65
C GLY A 42 4.35 -3.60 8.88
N SER A 43 3.29 -3.14 9.56
CA SER A 43 2.06 -2.71 8.89
C SER A 43 2.26 -1.45 8.07
N ILE A 44 2.99 -0.45 8.57
CA ILE A 44 3.27 0.80 7.86
C ILE A 44 4.06 0.54 6.58
N GLU A 45 5.13 -0.26 6.64
CA GLU A 45 5.95 -0.60 5.48
C GLU A 45 5.12 -1.25 4.37
N ARG A 46 4.29 -2.23 4.73
CA ARG A 46 3.39 -2.90 3.77
C ARG A 46 2.34 -1.96 3.17
N SER A 47 1.87 -0.98 3.94
CA SER A 47 0.94 0.03 3.43
C SER A 47 1.58 0.91 2.35
N VAL A 48 2.84 1.33 2.55
CA VAL A 48 3.59 2.11 1.55
C VAL A 48 3.84 1.30 0.27
N ASP A 49 4.20 0.02 0.40
CA ASP A 49 4.38 -0.86 -0.75
C ASP A 49 3.06 -1.05 -1.54
N ALA A 50 1.95 -1.22 -0.83
CA ALA A 50 0.63 -1.35 -1.44
C ALA A 50 0.21 -0.07 -2.17
N GLU A 51 0.42 1.11 -1.57
CA GLU A 51 0.15 2.40 -2.21
C GLU A 51 0.99 2.59 -3.47
N THR A 52 2.29 2.30 -3.39
CA THR A 52 3.21 2.36 -4.53
C THR A 52 2.75 1.44 -5.67
N PHE A 53 2.28 0.24 -5.32
CA PHE A 53 1.75 -0.72 -6.29
C PHE A 53 0.44 -0.23 -6.94
N THR A 54 -0.47 0.36 -6.16
CA THR A 54 -1.70 0.98 -6.69
C THR A 54 -1.38 2.13 -7.64
N HIS A 55 -0.39 2.97 -7.32
CA HIS A 55 0.06 4.01 -8.25
C HIS A 55 0.64 3.42 -9.54
N ALA A 56 1.45 2.36 -9.45
CA ALA A 56 1.99 1.69 -10.62
C ALA A 56 0.90 1.15 -11.56
N ILE A 57 -0.15 0.54 -11.00
CA ILE A 57 -1.32 0.07 -11.75
C ILE A 57 -2.02 1.25 -12.41
N SER A 58 -2.34 2.30 -11.65
CA SER A 58 -3.04 3.46 -12.18
C SER A 58 -2.28 4.11 -13.33
N LEU A 59 -0.95 4.24 -13.23
CA LEU A 59 -0.10 4.77 -14.30
C LEU A 59 -0.06 3.88 -15.55
N ALA A 60 -0.13 2.56 -15.36
CA ALA A 60 -0.18 1.61 -16.46
C ALA A 60 -1.54 1.66 -17.18
N ASP A 61 -2.64 1.72 -16.42
CA ASP A 61 -4.00 1.85 -16.94
C ASP A 61 -4.19 3.18 -17.68
N GLN A 62 -3.74 4.30 -17.09
CA GLN A 62 -3.77 5.61 -17.73
C GLN A 62 -3.06 5.55 -19.10
N LYS A 63 -1.88 4.93 -19.18
CA LYS A 63 -1.17 4.81 -20.46
C LYS A 63 -1.90 3.93 -21.46
N LEU A 64 -2.50 2.83 -21.01
CA LEU A 64 -3.30 1.99 -21.89
C LEU A 64 -4.51 2.75 -22.44
N GLU A 65 -5.13 3.61 -21.64
CA GLU A 65 -6.22 4.45 -22.09
C GLU A 65 -5.74 5.54 -23.07
N ASP A 66 -4.58 6.15 -22.83
CA ASP A 66 -3.97 7.08 -23.79
C ASP A 66 -3.74 6.39 -25.14
N VAL A 67 -3.16 5.18 -25.14
CA VAL A 67 -2.92 4.39 -26.36
C VAL A 67 -4.25 4.01 -27.04
N ARG A 68 -5.29 3.70 -26.26
CA ARG A 68 -6.63 3.41 -26.80
C ARG A 68 -7.26 4.66 -27.41
N SER A 69 -7.10 5.82 -26.78
CA SER A 69 -7.56 7.12 -27.26
C SER A 69 -6.85 7.50 -28.55
N ASP A 70 -5.54 7.29 -28.64
CA ASP A 70 -4.74 7.52 -29.84
C ASP A 70 -5.20 6.62 -30.98
N LYS A 71 -5.51 5.34 -30.72
CA LYS A 71 -6.10 4.45 -31.73
C LYS A 71 -7.40 5.06 -32.28
N ASN A 72 -8.27 5.55 -31.42
CA ASN A 72 -9.58 6.07 -31.81
C ASN A 72 -9.51 7.41 -32.54
N SER A 73 -8.51 8.24 -32.23
CA SER A 73 -8.37 9.61 -32.75
C SER A 73 -7.43 9.71 -33.95
N LEU A 74 -6.28 9.03 -33.89
CA LEU A 74 -5.21 9.05 -34.90
C LEU A 74 -5.20 7.78 -35.77
N GLY A 75 -5.93 6.74 -35.35
CA GLY A 75 -6.13 5.51 -36.10
C GLY A 75 -5.16 4.39 -35.71
N TYR A 76 -5.47 3.18 -36.18
CA TYR A 76 -4.71 1.96 -35.87
C TYR A 76 -3.23 2.02 -36.29
N GLN A 77 -2.92 2.73 -37.39
CA GLN A 77 -1.56 2.85 -37.92
C GLN A 77 -0.64 3.71 -37.03
N TYR A 78 -1.21 4.54 -36.14
CA TYR A 78 -0.45 5.34 -35.19
C TYR A 78 0.13 4.50 -34.05
N LEU A 79 -0.33 3.27 -33.86
CA LEU A 79 0.15 2.35 -32.82
C LEU A 79 1.52 1.76 -33.19
N LEU A 80 2.56 2.56 -33.00
CA LEU A 80 3.97 2.27 -33.30
C LEU A 80 4.84 2.60 -32.09
N ASN A 81 5.93 1.86 -31.87
CA ASN A 81 6.80 2.04 -30.70
C ASN A 81 7.40 3.45 -30.64
N GLU A 82 7.68 4.03 -31.81
CA GLU A 82 8.29 5.35 -31.96
C GLU A 82 7.40 6.47 -31.39
N ASN A 83 6.08 6.27 -31.38
CA ASN A 83 5.12 7.23 -30.85
C ASN A 83 4.96 7.14 -29.33
N TYR A 84 5.53 6.11 -28.70
CA TYR A 84 5.49 5.89 -27.26
C TYR A 84 6.90 5.72 -26.68
N PRO A 85 7.70 6.80 -26.64
CA PRO A 85 9.06 6.74 -26.12
C PRO A 85 9.07 6.35 -24.63
N PHE A 86 10.21 5.81 -24.19
CA PHE A 86 10.43 5.48 -22.78
C PHE A 86 10.35 6.73 -21.90
N GLU A 87 9.55 6.64 -20.85
CA GLU A 87 9.36 7.70 -19.87
C GLU A 87 10.19 7.38 -18.63
N SER A 88 11.38 7.98 -18.52
CA SER A 88 12.27 7.79 -17.36
C SER A 88 11.81 8.50 -16.10
N HIS A 89 10.90 9.47 -16.25
CA HIS A 89 10.30 10.25 -15.18
C HIS A 89 8.86 10.57 -15.55
N ILE A 90 7.95 10.46 -14.58
CA ILE A 90 6.53 10.78 -14.73
C ILE A 90 6.21 11.93 -13.78
N GLU A 91 5.66 13.01 -14.31
CA GLU A 91 5.30 14.20 -13.53
C GLU A 91 4.33 13.83 -12.40
N GLY A 92 4.60 14.29 -11.19
CA GLY A 92 3.81 13.95 -9.99
C GLY A 92 4.10 12.58 -9.38
N TYR A 93 4.87 11.71 -10.06
CA TYR A 93 5.18 10.34 -9.61
C TYR A 93 6.69 10.11 -9.60
N ALA A 94 7.36 10.60 -8.56
CA ALA A 94 8.80 10.47 -8.41
C ALA A 94 9.24 8.99 -8.33
N GLY A 95 10.33 8.65 -9.02
CA GLY A 95 10.90 7.30 -9.03
C GLY A 95 10.16 6.28 -9.90
N PHE A 96 9.05 6.66 -10.51
CA PHE A 96 8.36 5.83 -11.51
C PHE A 96 8.94 6.05 -12.90
N SER A 97 8.99 4.96 -13.66
CA SER A 97 9.29 4.96 -15.09
C SER A 97 8.31 4.06 -15.82
N ARG A 98 8.07 4.36 -17.09
CA ARG A 98 7.08 3.68 -17.92
C ARG A 98 7.61 3.39 -19.31
N GLU A 99 7.30 2.20 -19.80
CA GLU A 99 7.69 1.71 -21.11
C GLU A 99 6.46 1.14 -21.81
N VAL A 100 6.29 1.47 -23.09
CA VAL A 100 5.28 0.85 -23.94
C VAL A 100 6.00 0.07 -25.02
N LYS A 101 5.62 -1.19 -25.19
CA LYS A 101 6.10 -2.04 -26.28
C LYS A 101 4.92 -2.52 -27.11
N ILE A 102 4.96 -2.23 -28.40
CA ILE A 102 3.95 -2.64 -29.38
C ILE A 102 4.56 -3.69 -30.30
N THR A 103 3.91 -4.86 -30.36
CA THR A 103 4.27 -5.94 -31.27
C THR A 103 3.13 -6.13 -32.27
N ASP A 104 3.46 -6.09 -33.56
CA ASP A 104 2.49 -6.25 -34.65
C ASP A 104 2.36 -7.71 -35.07
N PHE A 105 1.13 -8.21 -35.15
CA PHE A 105 0.78 -9.55 -35.63
C PHE A 105 -0.06 -9.52 -36.92
N GLY A 106 -0.14 -8.36 -37.59
CA GLY A 106 -0.89 -8.15 -38.83
C GLY A 106 -2.37 -7.87 -38.61
N SER A 107 -3.10 -8.79 -37.97
CA SER A 107 -4.53 -8.61 -37.67
C SER A 107 -4.80 -7.83 -36.38
N TYR A 108 -3.85 -7.86 -35.46
CA TYR A 108 -3.87 -7.11 -34.21
C TYR A 108 -2.45 -6.73 -33.79
N LYS A 109 -2.36 -5.72 -32.92
CA LYS A 109 -1.13 -5.34 -32.23
C LYS A 109 -1.30 -5.70 -30.77
N GLN A 110 -0.25 -6.21 -30.14
CA GLN A 110 -0.18 -6.39 -28.70
C GLN A 110 0.56 -5.21 -28.10
N ILE A 111 -0.06 -4.55 -27.12
CA ILE A 111 0.51 -3.43 -26.40
C ILE A 111 0.85 -3.94 -24.99
N THR A 112 2.12 -3.86 -24.64
CA THR A 112 2.63 -4.18 -23.30
C THR A 112 3.08 -2.88 -22.65
N VAL A 113 2.41 -2.47 -21.58
CA VAL A 113 2.81 -1.33 -20.74
C VAL A 113 3.51 -1.86 -19.50
N THR A 114 4.74 -1.41 -19.26
CA THR A 114 5.53 -1.78 -18.08
C THR A 114 5.82 -0.54 -17.25
N VAL A 115 5.40 -0.55 -15.99
CA VAL A 115 5.71 0.50 -15.01
C VAL A 115 6.66 -0.06 -13.95
N ARG A 116 7.73 0.69 -13.67
CA ARG A 116 8.80 0.28 -12.74
C ARG A 116 9.00 1.33 -11.65
N HIS A 117 9.21 0.85 -10.44
CA HIS A 117 9.62 1.63 -9.27
C HIS A 117 10.54 0.76 -8.40
N ARG A 118 11.51 1.35 -7.70
CA ARG A 118 12.56 0.61 -6.96
C ARG A 118 12.02 -0.29 -5.84
N GLY A 119 10.91 0.10 -5.21
CA GLY A 119 10.34 -0.57 -4.04
C GLY A 119 9.39 -1.73 -4.35
N ILE A 120 9.01 -1.94 -5.60
CA ILE A 120 8.01 -2.96 -5.97
C ILE A 120 8.44 -3.76 -7.18
N LYS A 121 7.82 -4.92 -7.39
CA LYS A 121 7.96 -5.66 -8.66
C LYS A 121 7.35 -4.84 -9.80
N PRO A 122 7.91 -4.92 -11.01
CA PRO A 122 7.34 -4.24 -12.17
C PRO A 122 5.88 -4.64 -12.41
N VAL A 123 5.03 -3.66 -12.65
CA VAL A 123 3.65 -3.87 -13.08
C VAL A 123 3.65 -3.93 -14.61
N ILE A 124 3.09 -5.01 -15.16
CA ILE A 124 3.02 -5.24 -16.60
C ILE A 124 1.57 -5.47 -16.96
N LEU A 125 1.00 -4.58 -17.76
CA LEU A 125 -0.33 -4.74 -18.34
C LEU A 125 -0.19 -5.01 -19.83
N VAL A 126 -1.00 -5.94 -20.32
CA VAL A 126 -0.99 -6.35 -21.73
C VAL A 126 -2.40 -6.26 -22.28
N THR A 127 -2.54 -5.61 -23.43
CA THR A 127 -3.79 -5.57 -24.18
C THR A 127 -3.56 -5.85 -25.65
N GLN A 128 -4.62 -6.26 -26.34
CA GLN A 128 -4.61 -6.50 -27.77
C GLN A 128 -5.57 -5.53 -28.43
N MET A 129 -5.10 -4.87 -29.49
CA MET A 129 -5.92 -3.98 -30.29
C MET A 129 -5.94 -4.49 -31.72
N ALA A 130 -7.13 -4.82 -32.21
CA ALA A 130 -7.36 -5.20 -33.59
C ALA A 130 -7.65 -3.97 -34.47
N ASN A 131 -7.41 -4.11 -35.77
CA ASN A 131 -7.82 -3.15 -36.78
C ASN A 131 -9.31 -3.37 -37.11
N TYR A 132 -10.19 -2.55 -36.56
CA TYR A 132 -11.63 -2.52 -36.84
C TYR A 132 -12.10 -1.07 -37.00
#